data_AF-A0A7Y1TDE2-F1
#
_entry.id   AF-A0A7Y1TDE2-F1
#
_cell.length_a   1.000
_cell.length_b   1.000
_cell.length_c   1.000
_cell.angle_alpha   90.00
_cell.angle_beta   90.00
_cell.angle_gamma   90.00
#
_symmetry.space_group_name_H-M   'P 1'
#
loop_
_entity.id
_entity.type
_entity.pdbx_description
1 polymer ?
#
loop_
_entity_poly.entity_id
_entity_poly.type
_entity_poly.pdbx_seq_one_letter_code
_entity_poly.pdbx_strand_id
1 'polypeptide(L)'
;MKTITNITILAALGLFAQNAFAELTAEQAASLGGDKLTPIGAERAGNAEGTIPAWTGGLTKMPAGYVEGEPLVDPFPNEKPLFTITAQNFEQYKDNLSAGQIALLKRYPDTFRMPVFTTHRTAAYPAEIYEAIKKDALTAQTTDGGNGLANVDAYCPFPIPKSGIEVVWNHVLRYRGGSVKRSYTQIPVQSSGAFSPVVFEDQLTFAQYLEGAPPNRLFYYKQAIKAPARLEGDVLLVHENINQVIDPRDAWVYNAGQR
;
A
#
# COMPACT_ATOMS: atom_id res chain seq x y z
N MET A 1 26.18 -41.84 -39.05
CA MET A 1 25.39 -40.59 -39.13
C MET A 1 24.02 -40.64 -38.43
N LYS A 2 23.69 -41.64 -37.61
CA LYS A 2 22.40 -41.71 -36.88
C LYS A 2 22.53 -41.77 -35.35
N THR A 3 23.75 -41.85 -34.81
CA THR A 3 24.01 -41.98 -33.36
C THR A 3 24.48 -40.70 -32.69
N ILE A 4 24.89 -39.68 -33.45
CA ILE A 4 25.37 -38.40 -32.92
C ILE A 4 24.23 -37.38 -32.74
N THR A 5 23.13 -37.55 -33.49
CA THR A 5 21.97 -36.63 -33.45
C THR A 5 21.09 -36.81 -32.21
N ASN A 6 21.16 -37.95 -31.52
CA ASN A 6 20.31 -38.23 -30.36
C ASN A 6 20.89 -37.73 -29.02
N ILE A 7 22.17 -37.34 -28.98
CA ILE A 7 22.81 -36.85 -27.75
C ILE A 7 22.58 -35.35 -27.58
N THR A 8 22.37 -34.60 -28.67
CA THR A 8 22.14 -33.14 -28.60
C THR A 8 20.71 -32.78 -28.19
N ILE A 9 19.73 -33.69 -28.36
CA ILE A 9 18.34 -33.46 -27.93
C ILE A 9 18.16 -33.74 -26.42
N LEU A 10 19.00 -34.60 -25.82
CA LEU A 10 18.93 -34.87 -24.38
C LEU A 10 19.56 -33.76 -23.52
N ALA A 11 20.44 -32.93 -24.09
CA ALA A 11 21.07 -31.81 -23.40
C ALA A 11 20.21 -30.52 -23.37
N ALA A 12 19.15 -30.44 -24.17
CA ALA A 12 18.28 -29.27 -24.26
C ALA A 12 17.05 -29.33 -23.32
N LEU A 13 16.83 -30.45 -22.63
CA LEU A 13 15.70 -30.67 -21.71
C LEU A 13 16.02 -30.37 -20.23
N GLY A 14 17.26 -29.94 -19.91
CA GLY A 14 17.73 -29.77 -18.53
C GLY A 14 17.72 -28.34 -17.96
N LEU A 15 17.21 -27.34 -18.69
CA LEU A 15 17.31 -25.92 -18.30
C LEU A 15 15.99 -25.16 -18.25
N PHE A 16 14.86 -25.87 -18.11
CA PHE A 16 13.75 -25.29 -17.36
C PHE A 16 14.05 -25.48 -15.89
N ALA A 17 14.99 -24.67 -15.38
CA ALA A 17 15.00 -24.33 -13.97
C ALA A 17 13.63 -23.74 -13.70
N GLN A 18 12.72 -24.57 -13.18
CA GLN A 18 11.62 -24.05 -12.39
C GLN A 18 12.31 -23.16 -11.36
N ASN A 19 12.18 -21.85 -11.52
CA ASN A 19 12.34 -20.94 -10.41
C ASN A 19 11.21 -21.32 -9.45
N ALA A 20 11.42 -22.39 -8.69
CA ALA A 20 10.75 -22.56 -7.43
C ALA A 20 11.12 -21.27 -6.69
N PHE A 21 10.16 -20.35 -6.60
CA PHE A 21 10.25 -19.23 -5.68
C PHE A 21 10.37 -19.89 -4.32
N ALA A 22 11.60 -20.16 -3.89
CA ALA A 22 11.85 -20.85 -2.64
C ALA A 22 11.08 -20.10 -1.57
N GLU A 23 10.43 -20.79 -0.66
CA GLU A 23 9.84 -20.13 0.50
C GLU A 23 10.95 -19.36 1.24
N LEU A 24 10.58 -18.28 1.93
CA LEU A 24 11.53 -17.54 2.75
C LEU A 24 12.19 -18.48 3.76
N THR A 25 13.51 -18.53 3.77
CA THR A 25 14.22 -19.36 4.76
C THR A 25 14.05 -18.75 6.15
N ALA A 26 14.16 -19.57 7.20
CA ALA A 26 14.13 -19.08 8.57
C ALA A 26 15.19 -17.99 8.83
N GLU A 27 16.34 -18.06 8.17
CA GLU A 27 17.40 -17.06 8.26
C GLU A 27 16.99 -15.74 7.60
N GLN A 28 16.33 -15.79 6.44
CA GLN A 28 15.79 -14.58 5.79
C GLN A 28 14.69 -13.95 6.64
N ALA A 29 13.77 -14.75 7.19
CA ALA A 29 12.75 -14.24 8.10
C ALA A 29 13.34 -13.67 9.40
N ALA A 30 14.44 -14.23 9.90
CA ALA A 30 15.14 -13.69 11.07
C ALA A 30 15.76 -12.31 10.81
N SER A 31 16.00 -11.93 9.55
CA SER A 31 16.48 -10.58 9.21
C SER A 31 15.42 -9.48 9.38
N LEU A 32 14.12 -9.85 9.38
CA LEU A 32 13.00 -8.93 9.63
C LEU A 32 13.04 -8.43 11.07
N GLY A 33 13.10 -7.11 11.23
CA GLY A 33 13.27 -6.48 12.52
C GLY A 33 14.68 -6.59 13.10
N GLY A 34 15.62 -7.25 12.41
CA GLY A 34 17.05 -7.27 12.74
C GLY A 34 17.79 -6.02 12.24
N ASP A 35 19.11 -6.10 12.08
CA ASP A 35 19.95 -4.94 11.73
C ASP A 35 19.83 -4.48 10.27
N LYS A 36 19.42 -5.38 9.37
CA LYS A 36 19.34 -5.09 7.93
C LYS A 36 17.98 -4.58 7.49
N LEU A 37 16.91 -5.20 8.00
CA LEU A 37 15.54 -4.90 7.59
C LEU A 37 14.71 -4.39 8.77
N THR A 38 13.79 -3.48 8.46
CA THR A 38 12.69 -3.16 9.38
C THR A 38 11.79 -4.39 9.55
N PRO A 39 10.88 -4.40 10.54
CA PRO A 39 9.95 -5.52 10.70
C PRO A 39 9.05 -5.77 9.49
N ILE A 40 8.85 -4.77 8.63
CA ILE A 40 8.06 -4.86 7.40
C ILE A 40 8.90 -5.14 6.15
N GLY A 41 10.20 -5.43 6.31
CA GLY A 41 11.10 -5.81 5.22
C GLY A 41 11.71 -4.67 4.42
N ALA A 42 11.51 -3.41 4.82
CA ALA A 42 12.21 -2.29 4.22
C ALA A 42 13.67 -2.23 4.69
N GLU A 43 14.58 -1.66 3.89
CA GLU A 43 15.96 -1.40 4.33
C GLU A 43 15.96 -0.55 5.61
N ARG A 44 16.66 -1.03 6.65
CA ARG A 44 16.75 -0.31 7.93
C ARG A 44 17.69 0.88 7.85
N ALA A 45 18.81 0.74 7.15
CA ALA A 45 19.83 1.77 7.06
C ALA A 45 19.30 3.06 6.41
N GLY A 46 19.99 4.17 6.68
CA GLY A 46 19.86 5.39 5.90
C GLY A 46 20.57 5.28 4.55
N ASN A 47 20.51 6.33 3.74
CA ASN A 47 21.31 6.39 2.52
C ASN A 47 22.73 6.87 2.79
N ALA A 48 23.64 6.63 1.84
CA ALA A 48 25.05 7.01 1.95
C ALA A 48 25.26 8.53 2.05
N GLU A 49 24.37 9.32 1.45
CA GLU A 49 24.41 10.78 1.45
C GLU A 49 23.94 11.40 2.77
N GLY A 50 23.37 10.60 3.69
CA GLY A 50 22.89 11.06 5.00
C GLY A 50 21.60 11.89 4.96
N THR A 51 20.93 11.99 3.81
CA THR A 51 19.67 12.73 3.65
C THR A 51 18.43 11.93 4.05
N ILE A 52 18.58 10.62 4.21
CA ILE A 52 17.58 9.68 4.72
C ILE A 52 18.18 9.02 5.96
N PRO A 53 17.60 9.22 7.16
CA PRO A 53 18.13 8.60 8.38
C PRO A 53 17.82 7.09 8.40
N ALA A 54 18.56 6.34 9.23
CA ALA A 54 18.18 4.97 9.56
C ALA A 54 16.82 4.92 10.27
N TRP A 55 16.07 3.84 10.07
CA TRP A 55 14.83 3.61 10.83
C TRP A 55 15.15 3.10 12.23
N THR A 56 14.72 3.86 13.23
CA THR A 56 15.01 3.63 14.65
C THR A 56 13.78 3.21 15.46
N GLY A 57 12.71 2.75 14.79
CA GLY A 57 11.45 2.36 15.45
C GLY A 57 10.24 3.21 15.08
N GLY A 58 10.46 4.32 14.36
CA GLY A 58 9.41 5.27 13.99
C GLY A 58 8.88 6.08 15.18
N LEU A 59 7.75 6.76 14.98
CA LEU A 59 7.11 7.62 15.98
C LEU A 59 6.18 6.78 16.86
N THR A 60 6.65 6.40 18.06
CA THR A 60 5.91 5.54 19.01
C THR A 60 5.18 6.30 20.11
N LYS A 61 5.33 7.63 20.15
CA LYS A 61 4.64 8.52 21.08
C LYS A 61 3.86 9.55 20.28
N MET A 62 2.64 9.85 20.73
CA MET A 62 1.84 10.90 20.11
C MET A 62 2.55 12.26 20.25
N PRO A 63 2.47 13.13 19.22
CA PRO A 63 3.01 14.49 19.31
C PRO A 63 2.44 15.27 20.49
N ALA A 64 3.21 16.22 21.01
CA ALA A 64 2.74 17.10 22.07
C ALA A 64 1.50 17.88 21.61
N GLY A 65 0.46 17.91 22.45
CA GLY A 65 -0.81 18.56 22.13
C GLY A 65 -1.80 17.70 21.34
N TYR A 66 -1.47 16.45 21.01
CA TYR A 66 -2.45 15.51 20.47
C TYR A 66 -3.60 15.29 21.46
N VAL A 67 -4.83 15.37 20.95
CA VAL A 67 -6.07 15.06 21.66
C VAL A 67 -6.84 14.05 20.83
N GLU A 68 -7.29 12.97 21.48
CA GLU A 68 -8.06 11.93 20.80
C GLU A 68 -9.37 12.50 20.21
N GLY A 69 -9.64 12.17 18.94
CA GLY A 69 -10.82 12.65 18.21
C GLY A 69 -10.63 14.00 17.49
N GLU A 70 -9.57 14.74 17.78
CA GLU A 70 -9.21 16.00 17.10
C GLU A 70 -8.31 15.77 15.88
N PRO A 71 -8.14 16.76 14.99
CA PRO A 71 -7.19 16.66 13.89
C PRO A 71 -5.77 16.29 14.34
N LEU A 72 -5.09 15.48 13.52
CA LEU A 72 -3.72 15.07 13.80
C LEU A 72 -2.78 16.28 13.92
N VAL A 73 -1.88 16.21 14.90
CA VAL A 73 -0.89 17.25 15.17
C VAL A 73 0.39 16.97 14.38
N ASP A 74 0.96 18.02 13.79
CA ASP A 74 2.27 17.95 13.14
C ASP A 74 3.36 17.59 14.18
N PRO A 75 4.09 16.46 14.02
CA PRO A 75 5.19 16.11 14.91
C PRO A 75 6.39 17.07 14.81
N PHE A 76 6.51 17.88 13.75
CA PHE A 76 7.65 18.77 13.51
C PHE A 76 7.20 20.22 13.22
N PRO A 77 6.42 20.86 14.11
CA PRO A 77 5.71 22.11 13.81
C PRO A 77 6.61 23.32 13.56
N ASN A 78 7.89 23.23 13.96
CA ASN A 78 8.88 24.29 13.80
C ASN A 78 9.88 24.00 12.68
N GLU A 79 9.70 22.91 11.93
CA GLU A 79 10.60 22.54 10.85
C GLU A 79 10.45 23.50 9.66
N LYS A 80 11.59 23.92 9.11
CA LYS A 80 11.65 24.80 7.95
C LYS A 80 12.12 24.01 6.72
N PRO A 81 11.70 24.40 5.51
CA PRO A 81 12.25 23.80 4.30
C PRO A 81 13.77 23.97 4.26
N LEU A 82 14.48 22.92 3.87
CA LEU A 82 15.90 22.95 3.54
C LEU A 82 16.14 23.85 2.31
N PHE A 83 15.25 23.72 1.33
CA PHE A 83 15.19 24.54 0.12
C PHE A 83 13.81 24.40 -0.53
N THR A 84 13.56 25.21 -1.57
CA THR A 84 12.32 25.14 -2.35
C THR A 84 12.64 25.01 -3.82
N ILE A 85 12.07 24.00 -4.47
CA ILE A 85 12.13 23.85 -5.92
C ILE A 85 11.03 24.69 -6.56
N THR A 86 11.41 25.52 -7.51
CA THR A 86 10.56 26.47 -8.24
C THR A 86 10.80 26.35 -9.74
N ALA A 87 9.97 27.02 -10.55
CA ALA A 87 10.17 27.08 -11.99
C ALA A 87 11.52 27.66 -12.41
N GLN A 88 12.18 28.43 -11.54
CA GLN A 88 13.46 29.09 -11.81
C GLN A 88 14.67 28.17 -11.57
N ASN A 89 14.55 27.14 -10.71
CA ASN A 89 15.69 26.29 -10.33
C ASN A 89 15.47 24.79 -10.57
N PHE A 90 14.29 24.35 -11.04
CA PHE A 90 13.99 22.91 -11.15
C PHE A 90 14.95 22.13 -12.04
N GLU A 91 15.58 22.77 -13.03
CA GLU A 91 16.57 22.10 -13.89
C GLU A 91 17.76 21.58 -13.07
N GLN A 92 18.09 22.20 -11.92
CA GLN A 92 19.13 21.72 -10.99
C GLN A 92 18.74 20.41 -10.28
N TYR A 93 17.44 20.11 -10.21
CA TYR A 93 16.87 18.97 -9.50
C TYR A 93 16.13 18.02 -10.45
N LYS A 94 16.36 18.14 -11.75
CA LYS A 94 15.57 17.46 -12.77
C LYS A 94 15.52 15.94 -12.59
N ASP A 95 16.64 15.35 -12.17
CA ASP A 95 16.76 13.91 -11.94
C ASP A 95 15.99 13.43 -10.69
N ASN A 96 15.56 14.36 -9.84
CA ASN A 96 14.71 14.09 -8.68
C ASN A 96 13.22 14.34 -8.96
N LEU A 97 12.86 14.81 -10.15
CA LEU A 97 11.50 15.21 -10.50
C LEU A 97 10.92 14.31 -11.59
N SER A 98 9.68 13.87 -11.38
CA SER A 98 8.88 13.24 -12.42
C SER A 98 8.53 14.24 -13.53
N ALA A 99 8.24 13.73 -14.73
CA ALA A 99 7.76 14.55 -15.85
C ALA A 99 6.50 15.37 -15.48
N GLY A 100 5.61 14.82 -14.64
CA GLY A 100 4.42 15.52 -14.15
C GLY A 100 4.76 16.70 -13.24
N GLN A 101 5.69 16.54 -12.31
CA GLN A 101 6.16 17.63 -11.44
C GLN A 101 6.84 18.74 -12.25
N ILE A 102 7.69 18.37 -13.22
CA ILE A 102 8.31 19.33 -14.15
C ILE A 102 7.24 20.08 -14.96
N ALA A 103 6.23 19.38 -15.46
CA ALA A 103 5.13 19.98 -16.20
C ALA A 103 4.33 20.98 -15.33
N LEU A 104 4.09 20.67 -14.05
CA LEU A 104 3.43 21.59 -13.12
C LEU A 104 4.26 22.85 -12.87
N LEU A 105 5.57 22.71 -12.65
CA LEU A 105 6.49 23.84 -12.48
C LEU A 105 6.52 24.75 -13.72
N LYS A 106 6.50 24.16 -14.92
CA LYS A 106 6.43 24.92 -16.18
C LYS A 106 5.06 25.56 -16.42
N ARG A 107 3.97 24.86 -16.07
CA ARG A 107 2.60 25.33 -16.31
C ARG A 107 2.18 26.44 -15.36
N TYR A 108 2.67 26.40 -14.11
CA TYR A 108 2.31 27.30 -13.03
C TYR A 108 3.55 27.94 -12.39
N PRO A 109 4.34 28.72 -13.16
CA PRO A 109 5.66 29.18 -12.74
C PRO A 109 5.64 30.17 -11.57
N ASP A 110 4.50 30.81 -11.32
CA ASP A 110 4.35 31.80 -10.25
C ASP A 110 3.77 31.21 -8.96
N THR A 111 3.01 30.12 -9.05
CA THR A 111 2.22 29.58 -7.93
C THR A 111 2.64 28.19 -7.47
N PHE A 112 3.15 27.34 -8.36
CA PHE A 112 3.59 26.00 -7.97
C PHE A 112 5.03 26.03 -7.44
N ARG A 113 5.21 25.46 -6.25
CA ARG A 113 6.47 25.41 -5.51
C ARG A 113 6.53 24.08 -4.77
N MET A 114 7.70 23.49 -4.65
CA MET A 114 7.91 22.25 -3.89
C MET A 114 8.91 22.53 -2.76
N PRO A 115 8.45 22.88 -1.54
CA PRO A 115 9.33 22.97 -0.39
C PRO A 115 9.84 21.57 -0.02
N VAL A 116 11.15 21.44 0.15
CA VAL A 116 11.81 20.19 0.52
C VAL A 116 12.23 20.28 1.99
N PHE A 117 11.82 19.30 2.78
CA PHE A 117 12.03 19.24 4.23
C PHE A 117 12.99 18.11 4.61
N THR A 118 13.35 18.03 5.88
CA THR A 118 14.19 16.95 6.39
C THR A 118 13.44 15.62 6.30
N THR A 119 14.11 14.56 5.85
CA THR A 119 13.49 13.24 5.83
C THR A 119 13.38 12.69 7.25
N HIS A 120 12.17 12.31 7.66
CA HIS A 120 11.92 11.56 8.89
C HIS A 120 11.32 10.19 8.56
N ARG A 121 11.86 9.12 9.13
CA ARG A 121 11.30 7.77 9.00
C ARG A 121 10.39 7.44 10.19
N THR A 122 9.21 8.05 10.21
CA THR A 122 8.26 8.00 11.36
C THR A 122 7.28 6.84 11.34
N ALA A 123 7.16 6.10 10.24
CA ALA A 123 6.23 4.97 10.15
C ALA A 123 6.55 3.91 11.21
N ALA A 124 5.53 3.54 12.00
CA ALA A 124 5.58 2.49 13.01
C ALA A 124 4.22 1.78 13.08
N TYR A 125 4.22 0.46 13.28
CA TYR A 125 3.04 -0.35 13.57
C TYR A 125 3.08 -0.89 15.00
N PRO A 126 1.93 -1.30 15.54
CA PRO A 126 1.88 -2.05 16.81
C PRO A 126 2.71 -3.34 16.75
N ALA A 127 3.22 -3.78 17.90
CA ALA A 127 4.13 -4.91 17.98
C ALA A 127 3.48 -6.22 17.49
N GLU A 128 2.21 -6.43 17.80
CA GLU A 128 1.42 -7.57 17.35
C GLU A 128 1.33 -7.67 15.82
N ILE A 129 1.36 -6.53 15.11
CA ILE A 129 1.35 -6.51 13.65
C ILE A 129 2.72 -6.95 13.10
N TYR A 130 3.81 -6.55 13.74
CA TYR A 130 5.15 -7.01 13.36
C TYR A 130 5.35 -8.52 13.56
N GLU A 131 4.84 -9.07 14.66
CA GLU A 131 4.88 -10.51 14.90
C GLU A 131 4.04 -11.29 13.88
N ALA A 132 2.85 -10.77 13.54
CA ALA A 132 2.00 -11.35 12.51
C ALA A 132 2.69 -11.34 11.12
N ILE A 133 3.32 -10.21 10.73
CA ILE A 133 4.11 -10.12 9.50
C ILE A 133 5.23 -11.17 9.46
N LYS A 134 5.95 -11.34 10.57
CA LYS A 134 7.07 -12.29 10.65
C LYS A 134 6.60 -13.74 10.54
N LYS A 135 5.42 -14.06 11.08
CA LYS A 135 4.78 -15.36 10.93
C LYS A 135 4.39 -15.61 9.47
N ASP A 136 3.66 -14.69 8.87
CA ASP A 136 3.19 -14.80 7.49
C ASP A 136 4.35 -14.86 6.49
N ALA A 137 5.46 -14.17 6.76
CA ALA A 137 6.66 -14.23 5.93
C ALA A 137 7.15 -15.67 5.69
N LEU A 138 6.87 -16.61 6.60
CA LEU A 138 7.27 -18.00 6.50
C LEU A 138 6.21 -18.92 5.86
N THR A 139 4.94 -18.53 5.89
CA THR A 139 3.83 -19.44 5.54
C THR A 139 2.98 -18.96 4.37
N ALA A 140 2.96 -17.65 4.12
CA ALA A 140 2.12 -17.04 3.11
C ALA A 140 2.54 -17.50 1.72
N GLN A 141 1.54 -17.85 0.91
CA GLN A 141 1.74 -18.27 -0.46
C GLN A 141 0.71 -17.59 -1.36
N THR A 142 1.12 -17.27 -2.58
CA THR A 142 0.17 -16.92 -3.63
C THR A 142 -0.44 -18.20 -4.22
N THR A 143 -1.72 -18.14 -4.58
CA THR A 143 -2.45 -19.22 -5.24
C THR A 143 -2.95 -18.77 -6.61
N ASP A 144 -3.38 -19.72 -7.46
CA ASP A 144 -4.07 -19.45 -8.72
C ASP A 144 -3.33 -18.47 -9.63
N GLY A 145 -2.00 -18.65 -9.74
CA GLY A 145 -1.15 -17.79 -10.56
C GLY A 145 -0.99 -16.37 -10.01
N GLY A 146 -1.24 -16.16 -8.72
CA GLY A 146 -1.15 -14.85 -8.06
C GLY A 146 -2.51 -14.20 -7.74
N ASN A 147 -3.63 -14.82 -8.12
CA ASN A 147 -4.97 -14.26 -7.94
C ASN A 147 -5.60 -14.57 -6.59
N GLY A 148 -4.93 -15.35 -5.75
CA GLY A 148 -5.33 -15.61 -4.37
C GLY A 148 -4.15 -15.73 -3.43
N LEU A 149 -4.47 -15.89 -2.15
CA LEU A 149 -3.50 -16.15 -1.09
C LEU A 149 -3.94 -17.33 -0.22
N ALA A 150 -2.97 -18.01 0.36
CA ALA A 150 -3.15 -19.04 1.37
C ALA A 150 -2.23 -18.79 2.57
N ASN A 151 -2.67 -19.23 3.76
CA ASN A 151 -1.93 -19.14 5.01
C ASN A 151 -1.49 -17.70 5.38
N VAL A 152 -2.41 -16.75 5.22
CA VAL A 152 -2.20 -15.33 5.53
C VAL A 152 -3.12 -14.96 6.69
N ASP A 153 -2.50 -14.63 7.83
CA ASP A 153 -3.20 -14.14 9.02
C ASP A 153 -2.98 -12.63 9.23
N ALA A 154 -2.04 -12.04 8.51
CA ALA A 154 -1.46 -10.73 8.77
C ALA A 154 -1.60 -9.74 7.61
N TYR A 155 -1.14 -8.54 7.90
CA TYR A 155 -0.88 -7.49 6.92
C TYR A 155 0.48 -7.71 6.27
N CYS A 156 0.68 -7.26 5.03
CA CYS A 156 1.99 -7.31 4.36
C CYS A 156 2.67 -8.72 4.41
N PRO A 157 2.02 -9.78 3.88
CA PRO A 157 2.46 -11.16 4.05
C PRO A 157 3.80 -11.51 3.38
N PHE A 158 4.27 -10.69 2.43
CA PHE A 158 5.52 -10.92 1.70
C PHE A 158 6.52 -9.80 1.97
N PRO A 159 7.03 -9.62 3.20
CA PRO A 159 7.90 -8.48 3.53
C PRO A 159 9.23 -8.50 2.75
N ILE A 160 9.64 -9.64 2.21
CA ILE A 160 10.75 -9.76 1.26
C ILE A 160 10.16 -10.32 -0.05
N PRO A 161 9.53 -9.47 -0.88
CA PRO A 161 8.80 -9.93 -2.05
C PRO A 161 9.76 -10.43 -3.13
N LYS A 162 9.42 -11.56 -3.75
CA LYS A 162 10.18 -12.21 -4.84
C LYS A 162 9.55 -11.96 -6.20
N SER A 163 8.37 -11.37 -6.23
CA SER A 163 7.61 -11.08 -7.45
C SER A 163 6.82 -9.78 -7.32
N GLY A 164 6.46 -9.18 -8.46
CA GLY A 164 5.63 -7.98 -8.48
C GLY A 164 4.23 -8.21 -7.90
N ILE A 165 3.68 -9.43 -8.04
CA ILE A 165 2.36 -9.76 -7.51
C ILE A 165 2.35 -9.79 -5.97
N GLU A 166 3.44 -10.25 -5.34
CA GLU A 166 3.60 -10.18 -3.89
C GLU A 166 3.63 -8.73 -3.38
N VAL A 167 4.27 -7.81 -4.13
CA VAL A 167 4.24 -6.37 -3.82
C VAL A 167 2.81 -5.82 -3.90
N VAL A 168 2.04 -6.23 -4.90
CA VAL A 168 0.62 -5.85 -5.04
C VAL A 168 -0.19 -6.38 -3.85
N TRP A 169 0.01 -7.64 -3.46
CA TRP A 169 -0.65 -8.21 -2.29
C TRP A 169 -0.30 -7.49 -0.99
N ASN A 170 0.97 -7.11 -0.78
CA ASN A 170 1.35 -6.28 0.36
C ASN A 170 0.63 -4.93 0.34
N HIS A 171 0.44 -4.32 -0.83
CA HIS A 171 -0.33 -3.08 -0.93
C HIS A 171 -1.80 -3.29 -0.57
N VAL A 172 -2.43 -4.35 -1.09
CA VAL A 172 -3.84 -4.70 -0.81
C VAL A 172 -4.03 -4.95 0.69
N LEU A 173 -3.14 -5.74 1.30
CA LEU A 173 -3.16 -6.17 2.69
C LEU A 173 -2.35 -5.26 3.63
N ARG A 174 -2.07 -4.01 3.28
CA ARG A 174 -1.33 -3.12 4.18
C ARG A 174 -2.14 -2.83 5.44
N TYR A 175 -1.46 -2.64 6.57
CA TYR A 175 -2.11 -2.29 7.83
C TYR A 175 -2.85 -0.94 7.74
N ARG A 176 -4.12 -0.93 8.14
CA ARG A 176 -4.96 0.28 8.21
C ARG A 176 -5.70 0.41 9.54
N GLY A 177 -5.27 -0.32 10.57
CA GLY A 177 -6.09 -0.58 11.76
C GLY A 177 -7.15 -1.65 11.48
N GLY A 178 -8.09 -1.85 12.41
CA GLY A 178 -9.15 -2.85 12.25
C GLY A 178 -10.28 -2.38 11.34
N SER A 179 -11.20 -1.59 11.88
CA SER A 179 -12.33 -1.02 11.15
C SER A 179 -12.07 0.46 10.88
N VAL A 180 -12.29 0.88 9.64
CA VAL A 180 -12.11 2.26 9.19
C VAL A 180 -13.46 2.82 8.78
N LYS A 181 -13.85 3.94 9.39
CA LYS A 181 -14.96 4.78 8.93
C LYS A 181 -14.40 6.10 8.42
N ARG A 182 -14.79 6.51 7.22
CA ARG A 182 -14.31 7.74 6.57
C ARG A 182 -15.47 8.51 5.96
N SER A 183 -15.52 9.81 6.22
CA SER A 183 -16.32 10.75 5.42
C SER A 183 -15.39 11.52 4.50
N TYR A 184 -15.71 11.60 3.21
CA TYR A 184 -14.93 12.39 2.26
C TYR A 184 -15.80 12.98 1.16
N THR A 185 -15.28 14.05 0.54
CA THR A 185 -15.93 14.67 -0.62
C THR A 185 -15.08 14.42 -1.85
N GLN A 186 -15.65 13.80 -2.88
CA GLN A 186 -15.05 13.76 -4.20
C GLN A 186 -15.47 15.00 -4.97
N ILE A 187 -14.50 15.76 -5.46
CA ILE A 187 -14.73 17.01 -6.18
C ILE A 187 -14.14 16.87 -7.59
N PRO A 188 -14.86 16.25 -8.54
CA PRO A 188 -14.45 16.28 -9.94
C PRO A 188 -14.48 17.73 -10.43
N VAL A 189 -13.32 18.21 -10.91
CA VAL A 189 -13.14 19.58 -11.43
C VAL A 189 -12.96 19.52 -12.95
N GLN A 190 -13.71 20.33 -13.67
CA GLN A 190 -13.61 20.50 -15.12
C GLN A 190 -12.48 21.45 -15.48
N SER A 191 -12.06 21.46 -16.74
CA SER A 191 -11.02 22.40 -17.24
C SER A 191 -11.39 23.87 -17.05
N SER A 192 -12.68 24.21 -16.98
CA SER A 192 -13.20 25.54 -16.68
C SER A 192 -13.08 25.95 -15.20
N GLY A 193 -12.72 25.01 -14.31
CA GLY A 193 -12.77 25.18 -12.86
C GLY A 193 -14.13 24.88 -12.23
N ALA A 194 -15.17 24.64 -13.04
CA ALA A 194 -16.46 24.19 -12.52
C ALA A 194 -16.33 22.80 -11.86
N PHE A 195 -17.05 22.57 -10.76
CA PHE A 195 -16.97 21.30 -10.02
C PHE A 195 -18.35 20.84 -9.54
N SER A 196 -18.47 19.56 -9.21
CA SER A 196 -19.70 18.96 -8.67
C SER A 196 -19.37 18.01 -7.53
N PRO A 197 -19.45 18.47 -6.26
CA PRO A 197 -19.03 17.67 -5.13
C PRO A 197 -20.00 16.51 -4.87
N VAL A 198 -19.47 15.36 -4.49
CA VAL A 198 -20.22 14.21 -3.99
C VAL A 198 -19.64 13.83 -2.64
N VAL A 199 -20.49 13.77 -1.61
CA VAL A 199 -20.07 13.43 -0.25
C VAL A 199 -20.38 11.96 -0.02
N PHE A 200 -19.38 11.22 0.43
CA PHE A 200 -19.45 9.79 0.72
C PHE A 200 -19.18 9.53 2.19
N GLU A 201 -19.84 8.51 2.72
CA GLU A 201 -19.45 7.83 3.94
C GLU A 201 -19.08 6.40 3.61
N ASP A 202 -17.83 6.03 3.88
CA ASP A 202 -17.28 4.70 3.66
C ASP A 202 -17.04 4.02 5.01
N GLN A 203 -17.23 2.71 5.03
CA GLN A 203 -16.84 1.81 6.11
C GLN A 203 -16.14 0.59 5.51
N LEU A 204 -14.95 0.26 6.04
CA LEU A 204 -14.20 -0.94 5.68
C LEU A 204 -13.84 -1.69 6.96
N THR A 205 -14.10 -2.99 6.99
CA THR A 205 -13.68 -3.87 8.09
C THR A 205 -13.01 -5.11 7.52
N PHE A 206 -11.76 -5.37 7.92
CA PHE A 206 -11.07 -6.61 7.58
C PHE A 206 -11.74 -7.81 8.28
N ALA A 207 -11.82 -8.94 7.58
CA ALA A 207 -12.52 -10.13 8.04
C ALA A 207 -11.98 -10.67 9.37
N GLN A 208 -10.67 -10.56 9.60
CA GLN A 208 -10.00 -11.00 10.82
C GLN A 208 -10.47 -10.29 12.11
N TYR A 209 -11.18 -9.15 12.00
CA TYR A 209 -11.77 -8.44 13.14
C TYR A 209 -13.27 -8.72 13.30
N LEU A 210 -13.83 -9.64 12.51
CA LEU A 210 -15.24 -10.00 12.55
C LEU A 210 -15.39 -11.46 12.95
N GLU A 211 -16.10 -11.69 14.04
CA GLU A 211 -16.44 -13.03 14.47
C GLU A 211 -17.33 -13.73 13.43
N GLY A 212 -16.99 -14.98 13.09
CA GLY A 212 -17.76 -15.77 12.13
C GLY A 212 -17.58 -15.36 10.67
N ALA A 213 -16.60 -14.53 10.32
CA ALA A 213 -16.28 -14.25 8.93
C ALA A 213 -15.88 -15.56 8.18
N PRO A 214 -16.35 -15.77 6.93
CA PRO A 214 -15.97 -16.94 6.14
C PRO A 214 -14.45 -17.01 5.89
N PRO A 215 -13.83 -18.21 5.77
CA PRO A 215 -12.38 -18.33 5.61
C PRO A 215 -11.78 -17.59 4.39
N ASN A 216 -12.50 -17.52 3.25
CA ASN A 216 -12.05 -16.84 2.04
C ASN A 216 -12.40 -15.33 2.02
N ARG A 217 -12.93 -14.77 3.11
CA ARG A 217 -13.33 -13.36 3.18
C ARG A 217 -12.11 -12.50 3.49
N LEU A 218 -11.85 -11.47 2.69
CA LEU A 218 -10.77 -10.53 2.94
C LEU A 218 -11.25 -9.32 3.76
N PHE A 219 -12.24 -8.58 3.23
CA PHE A 219 -12.86 -7.47 3.94
C PHE A 219 -14.30 -7.26 3.48
N TYR A 220 -15.03 -6.51 4.29
CA TYR A 220 -16.32 -5.94 3.95
C TYR A 220 -16.16 -4.44 3.70
N TYR A 221 -16.81 -3.93 2.67
CA TYR A 221 -16.81 -2.51 2.35
C TYR A 221 -18.24 -2.03 2.11
N LYS A 222 -18.58 -0.90 2.70
CA LYS A 222 -19.86 -0.22 2.52
C LYS A 222 -19.60 1.23 2.21
N GLN A 223 -20.23 1.76 1.18
CA GLN A 223 -20.20 3.17 0.84
C GLN A 223 -21.62 3.68 0.71
N ALA A 224 -21.92 4.83 1.30
CA ALA A 224 -23.19 5.52 1.14
C ALA A 224 -22.97 6.94 0.61
N ILE A 225 -23.78 7.37 -0.35
CA ILE A 225 -23.77 8.75 -0.82
C ILE A 225 -24.62 9.61 0.12
N LYS A 226 -24.01 10.66 0.65
CA LYS A 226 -24.61 11.61 1.61
C LYS A 226 -25.02 12.93 0.96
N ALA A 227 -24.43 13.28 -0.18
CA ALA A 227 -24.81 14.43 -0.99
C ALA A 227 -24.24 14.29 -2.40
N PRO A 228 -24.83 14.94 -3.43
CA PRO A 228 -26.02 15.78 -3.39
C PRO A 228 -27.32 14.99 -3.26
N ALA A 229 -28.43 15.65 -2.89
CA ALA A 229 -29.73 15.02 -2.64
C ALA A 229 -30.21 14.08 -3.78
N ARG A 230 -29.90 14.39 -5.04
CA ARG A 230 -30.27 13.55 -6.20
C ARG A 230 -29.62 12.14 -6.19
N LEU A 231 -28.51 11.98 -5.46
CA LEU A 231 -27.77 10.72 -5.31
C LEU A 231 -27.84 10.20 -3.87
N GLU A 232 -28.39 10.98 -2.94
CA GLU A 232 -28.39 10.64 -1.53
C GLU A 232 -29.20 9.37 -1.29
N GLY A 233 -28.63 8.48 -0.46
CA GLY A 233 -29.26 7.21 -0.14
C GLY A 233 -28.84 6.05 -1.03
N ASP A 234 -28.09 6.30 -2.11
CA ASP A 234 -27.41 5.24 -2.85
C ASP A 234 -26.36 4.57 -1.95
N VAL A 235 -26.33 3.23 -1.96
CA VAL A 235 -25.41 2.43 -1.14
C VAL A 235 -24.74 1.37 -2.00
N LEU A 236 -23.42 1.27 -1.91
CA LEU A 236 -22.62 0.17 -2.42
C LEU A 236 -22.21 -0.72 -1.25
N LEU A 237 -22.47 -2.02 -1.36
CA LEU A 237 -21.96 -3.05 -0.47
C LEU A 237 -21.04 -3.98 -1.27
N VAL A 238 -19.84 -4.21 -0.75
CA VAL A 238 -18.84 -5.11 -1.34
C VAL A 238 -18.38 -6.10 -0.29
N HIS A 239 -18.33 -7.34 -0.75
CA HIS A 239 -17.83 -8.51 -0.07
C HIS A 239 -16.58 -8.93 -0.86
N GLU A 240 -15.41 -8.59 -0.34
CA GLU A 240 -14.13 -8.93 -0.98
C GLU A 240 -13.62 -10.28 -0.52
N ASN A 241 -13.14 -11.11 -1.44
CA ASN A 241 -12.55 -12.41 -1.13
C ASN A 241 -11.03 -12.41 -1.32
N ILE A 242 -10.33 -13.25 -0.57
CA ILE A 242 -8.88 -13.43 -0.66
C ILE A 242 -8.55 -14.05 -2.01
N ASN A 243 -9.31 -15.07 -2.41
CA ASN A 243 -9.17 -15.75 -3.68
C ASN A 243 -10.46 -15.63 -4.50
N GLN A 244 -10.41 -14.77 -5.52
CA GLN A 244 -11.56 -14.50 -6.38
C GLN A 244 -11.82 -15.58 -7.45
N VAL A 245 -10.90 -16.54 -7.61
CA VAL A 245 -11.10 -17.71 -8.49
C VAL A 245 -12.02 -18.73 -7.82
N ILE A 246 -11.91 -18.89 -6.51
CA ILE A 246 -12.79 -19.77 -5.72
C ILE A 246 -14.16 -19.10 -5.53
N ASP A 247 -14.17 -17.89 -4.96
CA ASP A 247 -15.39 -17.11 -4.73
C ASP A 247 -15.22 -15.71 -5.35
N PRO A 248 -15.92 -15.36 -6.44
CA PRO A 248 -15.80 -14.03 -7.02
C PRO A 248 -16.28 -12.94 -6.05
N ARG A 249 -15.88 -11.69 -6.30
CA ARG A 249 -16.37 -10.55 -5.51
C ARG A 249 -17.89 -10.45 -5.62
N ASP A 250 -18.57 -10.35 -4.48
CA ASP A 250 -19.97 -9.95 -4.45
C ASP A 250 -20.09 -8.45 -4.25
N ALA A 251 -20.87 -7.80 -5.11
CA ALA A 251 -21.14 -6.37 -5.02
C ALA A 251 -22.62 -6.08 -5.29
N TRP A 252 -23.23 -5.29 -4.42
CA TRP A 252 -24.62 -4.86 -4.55
C TRP A 252 -24.68 -3.34 -4.52
N VAL A 253 -25.51 -2.79 -5.40
CA VAL A 253 -25.83 -1.36 -5.41
C VAL A 253 -27.30 -1.21 -5.11
N TYR A 254 -27.60 -0.44 -4.07
CA TYR A 254 -28.92 0.09 -3.82
C TYR A 254 -29.01 1.47 -4.45
N ASN A 255 -29.99 1.69 -5.33
CA ASN A 255 -30.26 2.99 -5.93
C ASN A 255 -31.58 3.56 -5.39
N ALA A 256 -31.51 4.71 -4.72
CA ALA A 256 -32.66 5.33 -4.08
C ALA A 256 -33.67 5.92 -5.09
N GLY A 257 -33.22 6.22 -6.32
CA GLY A 257 -34.04 6.80 -7.39
C GLY A 257 -34.88 5.80 -8.19
N GLN A 258 -34.74 4.49 -7.95
CA GLN A 258 -35.54 3.43 -8.58
C GLN A 258 -36.79 3.03 -7.76
N ARG A 259 -37.18 3.85 -6.78
CA ARG A 259 -38.39 3.67 -5.97
C ARG A 259 -39.64 4.14 -6.70
#